data_AF-A0A838NU96-F1
#
_entry.id   AF-A0A838NU96-F1
#
_cell.length_a   1.000
_cell.length_b   1.000
_cell.length_c   1.000
_cell.angle_alpha   90.00
_cell.angle_beta   90.00
_cell.angle_gamma   90.00
#
_symmetry.space_group_name_H-M   'P 1'
#
loop_
_entity.id
_entity.type
_entity.pdbx_description
1 polymer ?
#
loop_
_entity_poly.entity_id
_entity_poly.type
_entity_poly.pdbx_seq_one_letter_code
_entity_poly.pdbx_strand_id
1 'polypeptide(L)'
;MWGKVTMPGHPQLTDEQASAMVAYILSLAAPKTSAPSLPDRGVYVPPAGSGDAPKGALVLRAAYTDRGANGMPAITKEKTIVLRSPSVVVASGELSEGLQKQSVPELPVPITVVNRSGASVALKQIDLTGVGAVVFSVVAPARFKATGGKVEVHLDSPTGPLLGESELIRPTGDSSAPPSRLHTALRPTSGLHDVYLVFRNPDAKGDQFLFGLLTATFEGVPRSGRQA
;
A
#
# COMPACT_ATOMS: atom_id res chain seq x y z
N MET A 1 4.95 -48.94 15.03
CA MET A 1 3.99 -47.94 15.56
C MET A 1 4.45 -46.57 15.07
N TRP A 2 3.86 -46.02 14.00
CA TRP A 2 4.19 -44.68 13.51
C TRP A 2 3.22 -43.69 14.14
N GLY A 3 3.74 -42.77 14.95
CA GLY A 3 2.95 -41.76 15.66
C GLY A 3 2.30 -40.78 14.70
N LYS A 4 1.10 -40.31 15.06
CA LYS A 4 0.42 -39.20 14.38
C LYS A 4 1.34 -37.98 14.37
N VAL A 5 2.02 -37.73 13.25
CA VAL A 5 2.62 -36.42 12.98
C VAL A 5 1.46 -35.47 12.77
N THR A 6 1.14 -34.69 13.80
CA THR A 6 0.24 -33.55 13.68
C THR A 6 0.99 -32.54 12.82
N MET A 7 0.61 -32.40 11.55
CA MET A 7 1.11 -31.29 10.73
C MET A 7 0.53 -30.00 11.31
N PRO A 8 1.33 -29.05 11.82
CA PRO A 8 0.80 -27.73 12.15
C PRO A 8 0.23 -27.12 10.88
N GLY A 9 -1.05 -26.70 10.93
CA GLY A 9 -1.70 -25.98 9.84
C GLY A 9 -0.88 -24.74 9.49
N HIS A 10 -0.72 -24.47 8.19
CA HIS A 10 0.08 -23.38 7.63
C HIS A 10 0.02 -22.08 8.48
N PRO A 11 1.05 -21.74 9.28
CA PRO A 11 1.03 -20.54 10.13
C PRO A 11 1.17 -19.23 9.35
N GLN A 12 1.21 -19.28 8.01
CA GLN A 12 1.31 -18.12 7.14
C GLN A 12 -0.06 -17.54 6.72
N LEU A 13 -1.16 -18.24 7.03
CA LEU A 13 -2.51 -17.79 6.72
C LEU A 13 -3.29 -17.61 8.02
N THR A 14 -3.86 -16.44 8.22
CA THR A 14 -4.80 -16.17 9.32
C THR A 14 -6.12 -16.89 9.08
N ASP A 15 -6.89 -17.17 10.14
CA ASP A 15 -8.23 -17.76 10.02
C ASP A 15 -9.17 -16.92 9.13
N GLU A 16 -8.98 -15.59 9.16
CA GLU A 16 -9.68 -14.64 8.28
C GLU A 16 -9.32 -14.86 6.80
N GLN A 17 -8.03 -15.02 6.48
CA GLN A 17 -7.57 -15.32 5.13
C GLN A 17 -8.06 -16.70 4.65
N ALA A 18 -8.00 -17.71 5.52
CA ALA A 18 -8.51 -19.04 5.20
C ALA A 18 -10.01 -19.02 4.94
N SER A 19 -10.78 -18.30 5.75
CA SER A 19 -12.22 -18.12 5.57
C SER A 19 -12.55 -17.39 4.27
N ALA A 20 -11.79 -16.34 3.92
CA ALA A 20 -11.94 -15.64 2.65
C ALA A 20 -11.63 -16.53 1.44
N MET A 21 -10.59 -17.37 1.54
CA MET A 21 -10.25 -18.35 0.49
C MET A 21 -11.35 -19.41 0.33
N VAL A 22 -11.88 -19.94 1.43
CA VAL A 22 -12.99 -20.92 1.41
C VAL A 22 -14.26 -20.29 0.84
N ALA A 23 -14.61 -19.07 1.27
CA ALA A 23 -15.76 -18.34 0.73
C ALA A 23 -15.64 -18.12 -0.78
N TYR A 24 -14.43 -17.77 -1.27
CA TYR A 24 -14.17 -17.66 -2.70
C TYR A 24 -14.35 -19.00 -3.42
N ILE A 25 -13.78 -20.11 -2.92
CA ILE A 25 -13.90 -21.44 -3.53
C ILE A 25 -15.37 -21.89 -3.57
N LEU A 26 -16.12 -21.69 -2.49
CA LEU A 26 -17.56 -22.00 -2.44
C LEU A 26 -18.37 -21.13 -3.41
N SER A 27 -17.97 -19.87 -3.62
CA SER A 27 -18.62 -18.99 -4.60
C SER A 27 -18.41 -19.44 -6.05
N LEU A 28 -17.32 -20.15 -6.34
CA LEU A 28 -17.06 -20.73 -7.68
C LEU A 28 -17.95 -21.95 -7.96
N ALA A 29 -18.29 -22.72 -6.93
CA ALA A 29 -19.12 -23.92 -7.02
C ALA A 29 -20.63 -23.62 -6.90
N ALA A 30 -20.99 -22.42 -6.44
CA ALA A 30 -22.38 -22.00 -6.37
C ALA A 30 -22.99 -21.98 -7.78
N PRO A 31 -24.18 -22.57 -8.01
CA PRO A 31 -24.86 -22.45 -9.29
C PRO A 31 -25.03 -20.97 -9.61
N LYS A 32 -24.73 -20.55 -10.85
CA LYS A 32 -24.99 -19.21 -11.37
C LYS A 32 -26.49 -18.95 -11.34
N THR A 33 -27.02 -18.67 -10.16
CA THR A 33 -28.30 -18.04 -9.99
C THR A 33 -28.14 -16.69 -10.66
N SER A 34 -29.03 -16.37 -11.60
CA SER A 34 -29.12 -15.04 -12.18
C SER A 34 -29.54 -14.09 -11.06
N ALA A 35 -28.58 -13.69 -10.22
CA ALA A 35 -28.79 -12.62 -9.28
C ALA A 35 -29.34 -11.43 -10.09
N PRO A 36 -30.38 -10.75 -9.60
CA PRO A 36 -30.93 -9.60 -10.29
C PRO A 36 -29.80 -8.63 -10.62
N SER A 37 -29.83 -8.08 -11.84
CA SER A 37 -28.84 -7.11 -12.28
C SER A 37 -28.75 -5.97 -11.27
N LEU A 38 -27.53 -5.65 -10.85
CA LEU A 38 -27.28 -4.48 -10.02
C LEU A 38 -27.75 -3.21 -10.74
N PRO A 39 -28.15 -2.16 -10.00
CA PRO A 39 -28.47 -0.86 -10.60
C PRO A 39 -27.31 -0.32 -11.43
N ASP A 40 -27.63 0.55 -12.39
CA ASP A 40 -26.67 1.20 -13.29
C ASP A 40 -25.68 2.13 -12.56
N ARG A 41 -25.98 2.47 -11.30
CA ARG A 41 -25.07 3.16 -10.37
C ARG A 41 -25.07 2.49 -9.00
N GLY A 42 -23.90 2.44 -8.37
CA GLY A 42 -23.74 1.92 -7.03
C GLY A 42 -22.44 2.40 -6.38
N VAL A 43 -22.31 2.14 -5.09
CA VAL A 43 -21.09 2.38 -4.31
C VAL A 43 -20.62 1.03 -3.78
N TYR A 44 -19.34 0.74 -3.97
CA TYR A 44 -18.69 -0.42 -3.38
C TYR A 44 -17.56 0.07 -2.49
N VAL A 45 -17.62 -0.29 -1.21
CA VAL A 45 -16.54 -0.05 -0.24
C VAL A 45 -15.82 -1.38 -0.06
N PRO A 46 -14.56 -1.50 -0.50
CA PRO A 46 -13.78 -2.70 -0.27
C PRO A 46 -13.63 -2.94 1.24
N PRO A 47 -13.65 -4.20 1.72
CA PRO A 47 -13.30 -4.47 3.10
C PRO A 47 -11.92 -3.89 3.40
N ALA A 48 -11.75 -3.28 4.59
CA ALA A 48 -10.48 -2.70 4.98
C ALA A 48 -9.42 -3.81 5.04
N GLY A 49 -8.47 -3.79 4.10
CA GLY A 49 -7.24 -4.56 4.26
C GLY A 49 -6.46 -3.99 5.44
N SER A 50 -5.68 -4.81 6.15
CA SER A 50 -4.75 -4.28 7.14
C SER A 50 -3.74 -3.40 6.41
N GLY A 51 -3.73 -2.09 6.69
CA GLY A 51 -2.78 -1.15 6.09
C GLY A 51 -1.31 -1.54 6.33
N ASP A 52 -1.08 -2.43 7.30
CA ASP A 52 0.20 -2.99 7.70
C ASP A 52 0.67 -4.17 6.82
N ALA A 53 -0.20 -4.72 5.97
CA ALA A 53 0.14 -5.76 5.00
C ALA A 53 -0.52 -5.47 3.64
N PRO A 54 0.17 -4.79 2.70
CA PRO A 54 -0.36 -4.37 1.41
C PRO A 54 -0.52 -5.53 0.41
N LYS A 55 -1.27 -6.57 0.79
CA LYS A 55 -1.50 -7.75 -0.04
C LYS A 55 -2.92 -7.72 -0.56
N GLY A 56 -3.04 -7.85 -1.88
CA GLY A 56 -4.32 -8.02 -2.56
C GLY A 56 -4.58 -6.92 -3.60
N ALA A 57 -5.40 -7.28 -4.59
CA ALA A 57 -5.99 -6.37 -5.53
C ALA A 57 -7.49 -6.67 -5.59
N LEU A 58 -8.31 -5.63 -5.65
CA LEU A 58 -9.73 -5.78 -5.92
C LEU A 58 -9.96 -5.69 -7.42
N VAL A 59 -10.57 -6.72 -8.00
CA VAL A 59 -10.98 -6.71 -9.40
C VAL A 59 -12.47 -6.40 -9.48
N LEU A 60 -12.81 -5.19 -9.93
CA LEU A 60 -14.18 -4.79 -10.21
C LEU A 60 -14.50 -5.07 -11.68
N ARG A 61 -15.40 -6.01 -11.94
CA ARG A 61 -15.90 -6.33 -13.29
C ARG A 61 -17.36 -5.95 -13.40
N ALA A 62 -17.68 -5.13 -14.40
CA ALA A 62 -19.04 -4.81 -14.79
C ALA A 62 -19.32 -5.42 -16.17
N ALA A 63 -20.44 -6.12 -16.32
CA ALA A 63 -20.90 -6.66 -17.58
C ALA A 63 -22.36 -6.25 -17.82
N TYR A 64 -22.66 -5.83 -19.04
CA TYR A 64 -23.99 -5.44 -19.48
C TYR A 64 -24.35 -6.21 -20.73
N THR A 65 -25.52 -6.86 -20.70
CA THR A 65 -26.10 -7.56 -21.84
C THR A 65 -27.36 -6.80 -22.25
N ASP A 66 -27.41 -6.30 -23.48
CA ASP A 66 -28.64 -5.70 -24.00
C ASP A 66 -29.72 -6.77 -24.28
N ARG A 67 -30.92 -6.34 -24.63
CA ARG A 67 -32.05 -7.26 -24.90
C ARG A 67 -32.08 -7.77 -26.34
N GLY A 68 -31.14 -7.38 -27.20
CA GLY A 68 -31.28 -7.49 -28.65
C GLY A 68 -32.46 -6.65 -29.19
N ALA A 69 -32.58 -6.57 -30.52
CA ALA A 69 -33.73 -5.95 -31.19
C ALA A 69 -33.84 -6.44 -32.64
N ASN A 70 -35.06 -6.47 -33.20
CA ASN A 70 -35.32 -6.73 -34.63
C ASN A 70 -34.65 -8.00 -35.19
N GLY A 71 -34.66 -9.11 -34.44
CA GLY A 71 -34.03 -10.37 -34.83
C GLY A 71 -32.51 -10.41 -34.63
N MET A 72 -31.90 -9.33 -34.12
CA MET A 72 -30.49 -9.33 -33.72
C MET A 72 -30.32 -9.95 -32.33
N PRO A 73 -29.29 -10.79 -32.13
CA PRO A 73 -28.99 -11.38 -30.83
C PRO A 73 -28.53 -10.31 -29.83
N ALA A 74 -28.69 -10.61 -28.54
CA ALA A 74 -28.21 -9.77 -27.46
C ALA A 74 -26.68 -9.59 -27.51
N ILE A 75 -26.21 -8.36 -27.28
CA ILE A 75 -24.79 -8.03 -27.22
C ILE A 75 -24.39 -7.84 -25.77
N THR A 76 -23.29 -8.49 -25.38
CA THR A 76 -22.68 -8.31 -24.06
C THR A 76 -21.42 -7.47 -24.18
N LYS A 77 -21.29 -6.45 -23.34
CA LYS A 77 -20.06 -5.69 -23.12
C LYS A 77 -19.62 -5.83 -21.68
N GLU A 78 -18.31 -5.87 -21.46
CA GLU A 78 -17.74 -5.88 -20.12
C GLU A 78 -16.59 -4.88 -19.98
N LYS A 79 -16.36 -4.44 -18.74
CA LYS A 79 -15.23 -3.60 -18.36
C LYS A 79 -14.71 -4.07 -17.02
N THR A 80 -13.39 -4.14 -16.91
CA THR A 80 -12.68 -4.53 -15.68
C THR A 80 -11.79 -3.40 -15.21
N ILE A 81 -11.80 -3.14 -13.90
CA ILE A 81 -10.92 -2.20 -13.20
C ILE A 81 -10.24 -2.97 -12.08
N VAL A 82 -8.92 -2.80 -11.96
CA VAL A 82 -8.12 -3.40 -10.88
C VAL A 82 -7.72 -2.30 -9.90
N LEU A 83 -8.22 -2.35 -8.68
CA LEU A 83 -7.82 -1.46 -7.59
C LEU A 83 -6.70 -2.12 -6.80
N ARG A 84 -5.55 -1.45 -6.71
CA ARG A 84 -4.40 -1.91 -5.92
C ARG A 84 -4.53 -1.43 -4.47
N SER A 85 -3.80 -2.06 -3.56
CA SER A 85 -3.69 -1.56 -2.19
C SER A 85 -3.17 -0.12 -2.20
N PRO A 86 -3.75 0.78 -1.39
CA PRO A 86 -3.22 2.14 -1.22
C PRO A 86 -1.90 2.15 -0.45
N SER A 87 -1.57 1.05 0.24
CA SER A 87 -0.31 0.85 0.94
C SER A 87 0.72 0.20 0.04
N VAL A 88 1.96 0.70 0.07
CA VAL A 88 3.11 0.12 -0.64
C VAL A 88 4.22 -0.17 0.36
N VAL A 89 4.84 -1.35 0.26
CA VAL A 89 6.08 -1.64 1.03
C VAL A 89 7.22 -0.85 0.40
N VAL A 90 7.85 0.04 1.15
CA VAL A 90 8.89 0.89 0.57
C VAL A 90 10.10 0.05 0.11
N ALA A 91 10.41 -1.02 0.82
CA ALA A 91 11.47 -1.95 0.45
C ALA A 91 11.19 -2.81 -0.80
N SER A 92 10.04 -2.65 -1.47
CA SER A 92 9.79 -3.23 -2.79
C SER A 92 10.03 -2.28 -3.96
N GLY A 93 10.32 -0.99 -3.70
CA GLY A 93 10.69 -0.03 -4.74
C GLY A 93 12.10 -0.24 -5.28
N GLU A 94 12.51 0.64 -6.19
CA GLU A 94 13.89 0.71 -6.68
C GLU A 94 14.73 1.54 -5.70
N LEU A 95 15.66 0.87 -5.00
CA LEU A 95 16.51 1.50 -3.99
C LEU A 95 17.75 2.12 -4.65
N SER A 96 18.06 3.37 -4.34
CA SER A 96 19.35 3.97 -4.68
C SER A 96 20.49 3.45 -3.79
N GLU A 97 21.72 3.85 -4.12
CA GLU A 97 22.88 3.64 -3.25
C GLU A 97 22.66 4.23 -1.85
N GLY A 98 23.18 3.56 -0.81
CA GLY A 98 23.04 3.97 0.59
C GLY A 98 21.78 3.45 1.28
N LEU A 99 20.96 2.64 0.59
CA LEU A 99 19.79 1.96 1.14
C LEU A 99 20.00 0.45 1.22
N GLN A 100 19.41 -0.17 2.23
CA GLN A 100 19.41 -1.62 2.36
C GLN A 100 18.03 -2.13 2.71
N LYS A 101 17.65 -3.26 2.13
CA LYS A 101 16.44 -3.98 2.51
C LYS A 101 16.77 -4.96 3.62
N GLN A 102 16.00 -4.92 4.71
CA GLN A 102 16.17 -5.83 5.84
C GLN A 102 14.83 -6.43 6.27
N SER A 103 14.80 -7.75 6.45
CA SER A 103 13.67 -8.42 7.10
C SER A 103 13.89 -8.45 8.60
N VAL A 104 12.90 -7.98 9.37
CA VAL A 104 12.92 -8.03 10.83
C VAL A 104 11.77 -8.93 11.27
N PRO A 105 12.01 -10.02 12.03
CA PRO A 105 10.96 -10.99 12.39
C PRO A 105 9.76 -10.38 13.12
N GLU A 106 9.97 -9.29 13.85
CA GLU A 106 8.96 -8.58 14.64
C GLU A 106 8.09 -7.65 13.79
N LEU A 107 8.46 -7.39 12.53
CA LEU A 107 7.76 -6.47 11.64
C LEU A 107 7.03 -7.22 10.52
N PRO A 108 5.84 -6.74 10.10
CA PRO A 108 5.00 -7.45 9.13
C PRO A 108 5.55 -7.40 7.69
N VAL A 109 6.46 -6.46 7.41
CA VAL A 109 7.05 -6.23 6.10
C VAL A 109 8.55 -5.93 6.23
N PRO A 110 9.37 -6.20 5.19
CA PRO A 110 10.76 -5.77 5.19
C PRO A 110 10.86 -4.25 5.27
N ILE A 111 11.91 -3.77 5.94
CA ILE A 111 12.20 -2.35 6.11
C ILE A 111 13.25 -1.89 5.10
N THR A 112 13.13 -0.64 4.66
CA THR A 112 14.21 0.08 3.99
C THR A 112 15.04 0.80 5.04
N VAL A 113 16.25 0.30 5.29
CA VAL A 113 17.26 0.93 6.14
C VAL A 113 17.88 2.08 5.36
N VAL A 114 17.75 3.30 5.88
CA VAL A 114 18.31 4.51 5.28
C VAL A 114 19.63 4.84 5.98
N ASN A 115 20.74 4.69 5.27
CA ASN A 115 22.08 4.96 5.80
C ASN A 115 22.76 6.18 5.17
N ARG A 116 22.13 6.83 4.18
CA ARG A 116 22.72 7.96 3.47
C ARG A 116 21.67 9.05 3.23
N SER A 117 22.03 10.27 3.62
CA SER A 117 21.25 11.47 3.30
C SER A 117 21.32 11.75 1.78
N GLY A 118 20.18 11.99 1.15
CA GLY A 118 20.01 12.12 -0.29
C GLY A 118 19.72 10.81 -1.03
N ALA A 119 19.77 9.66 -0.36
CA ALA A 119 19.32 8.40 -0.94
C ALA A 119 17.79 8.41 -1.16
N SER A 120 17.32 7.60 -2.09
CA SER A 120 15.92 7.60 -2.51
C SER A 120 15.39 6.22 -2.89
N VAL A 121 14.08 6.05 -2.78
CA VAL A 121 13.35 4.91 -3.33
C VAL A 121 12.40 5.39 -4.42
N ALA A 122 12.44 4.76 -5.59
CA ALA A 122 11.42 4.97 -6.63
C ALA A 122 10.28 3.94 -6.49
N LEU A 123 9.06 4.43 -6.38
CA LEU A 123 7.82 3.66 -6.46
C LEU A 123 7.21 3.88 -7.85
N LYS A 124 7.19 2.84 -8.66
CA LYS A 124 6.79 2.94 -10.07
C LYS A 124 5.28 2.85 -10.26
N GLN A 125 4.75 3.63 -11.21
CA GLN A 125 3.36 3.54 -11.67
C GLN A 125 2.32 3.65 -10.56
N ILE A 126 2.47 4.67 -9.72
CA ILE A 126 1.51 5.05 -8.68
C ILE A 126 0.48 6.00 -9.30
N ASP A 127 -0.80 5.65 -9.21
CA ASP A 127 -1.88 6.54 -9.62
C ASP A 127 -2.18 7.53 -8.47
N LEU A 128 -1.89 8.81 -8.71
CA LEU A 128 -2.10 9.87 -7.74
C LEU A 128 -3.51 10.49 -7.83
N THR A 129 -4.36 10.01 -8.75
CA THR A 129 -5.70 10.57 -8.95
C THR A 129 -6.54 10.51 -7.66
N GLY A 130 -6.84 11.68 -7.12
CA GLY A 130 -7.63 11.82 -5.89
C GLY A 130 -6.85 11.55 -4.60
N VAL A 131 -5.53 11.40 -4.65
CA VAL A 131 -4.64 11.29 -3.49
C VAL A 131 -4.36 12.69 -2.93
N GLY A 132 -4.50 12.84 -1.61
CA GLY A 132 -4.25 14.10 -0.89
C GLY A 132 -3.12 14.01 0.16
N ALA A 133 -2.74 12.81 0.56
CA ALA A 133 -1.69 12.61 1.56
C ALA A 133 -1.00 11.24 1.40
N VAL A 134 0.14 11.11 2.05
CA VAL A 134 0.81 9.82 2.27
C VAL A 134 1.15 9.68 3.75
N VAL A 135 0.86 8.50 4.30
CA VAL A 135 1.23 8.12 5.67
C VAL A 135 2.42 7.18 5.62
N PHE A 136 3.55 7.60 6.19
CA PHE A 136 4.74 6.77 6.31
C PHE A 136 4.76 6.02 7.63
N SER A 137 5.05 4.72 7.59
CA SER A 137 5.34 3.92 8.79
C SER A 137 6.86 3.84 8.98
N VAL A 138 7.38 4.47 10.03
CA VAL A 138 8.82 4.70 10.24
C VAL A 138 9.27 4.20 11.62
N VAL A 139 10.49 3.70 11.68
CA VAL A 139 11.20 3.39 12.93
C VAL A 139 12.53 4.14 12.98
N ALA A 140 12.85 4.77 14.11
CA ALA A 140 14.14 5.43 14.34
C ALA A 140 14.69 5.07 15.73
N PRO A 141 15.15 3.84 15.94
CA PRO A 141 15.57 3.38 17.27
C PRO A 141 16.90 4.00 17.70
N ALA A 142 16.90 4.80 18.76
CA ALA A 142 18.09 5.46 19.31
C ALA A 142 19.17 4.46 19.78
N ARG A 143 18.77 3.25 20.20
CA ARG A 143 19.69 2.15 20.56
C ARG A 143 20.63 1.74 19.42
N PHE A 144 20.20 1.93 18.17
CA PHE A 144 21.01 1.68 16.98
C PHE A 144 21.63 2.97 16.41
N LYS A 145 21.71 4.03 17.24
CA LYS A 145 22.23 5.35 16.86
C LYS A 145 21.52 5.95 15.64
N ALA A 146 20.22 5.68 15.49
CA ALA A 146 19.39 6.36 14.51
C ALA A 146 19.48 7.88 14.73
N THR A 147 19.68 8.64 13.65
CA THR A 147 19.84 10.10 13.70
C THR A 147 18.60 10.86 13.21
N GLY A 148 17.59 10.15 12.71
CA GLY A 148 16.36 10.75 12.20
C GLY A 148 16.54 11.42 10.84
N GLY A 149 15.57 12.26 10.47
CA GLY A 149 15.57 12.96 9.18
C GLY A 149 14.15 13.22 8.68
N LYS A 150 13.99 13.39 7.38
CA LYS A 150 12.72 13.65 6.71
C LYS A 150 12.61 12.83 5.43
N VAL A 151 11.37 12.67 4.97
CA VAL A 151 11.03 12.09 3.67
C VAL A 151 10.44 13.20 2.80
N GLU A 152 11.09 13.46 1.67
CA GLU A 152 10.58 14.31 0.60
C GLU A 152 9.91 13.42 -0.46
N VAL A 153 8.75 13.85 -0.96
CA VAL A 153 8.00 13.13 -1.99
C VAL A 153 8.11 13.90 -3.29
N HIS A 154 8.85 13.36 -4.25
CA HIS A 154 9.08 13.97 -5.56
C HIS A 154 8.35 13.22 -6.67
N LEU A 155 7.96 13.97 -7.70
CA LEU A 155 7.29 13.47 -8.89
C LEU A 155 8.30 13.15 -10.00
N ASP A 156 8.19 11.96 -10.60
CA ASP A 156 8.88 11.46 -11.79
C ASP A 156 10.43 11.36 -11.74
N SER A 157 11.10 12.04 -10.80
CA SER A 157 12.54 11.88 -10.55
C SER A 157 12.91 12.27 -9.11
N PRO A 158 14.10 11.88 -8.60
CA PRO A 158 14.56 12.27 -7.26
C PRO A 158 14.75 13.80 -7.07
N THR A 159 14.81 14.55 -8.17
CA THR A 159 14.95 16.01 -8.18
C THR A 159 13.76 16.70 -8.83
N GLY A 160 12.69 15.97 -9.09
CA GLY A 160 11.48 16.47 -9.74
C GLY A 160 10.65 17.36 -8.82
N PRO A 161 9.45 17.76 -9.26
CA PRO A 161 8.55 18.58 -8.46
C PRO A 161 8.29 17.98 -7.07
N LEU A 162 8.50 18.77 -6.01
CA LEU A 162 8.20 18.38 -4.63
C LEU A 162 6.68 18.41 -4.41
N LEU A 163 6.10 17.26 -4.09
CA LEU A 163 4.68 17.10 -3.76
C LEU A 163 4.40 17.31 -2.27
N GLY A 164 5.32 16.90 -1.40
CA GLY A 164 5.17 17.02 0.04
C GLY A 164 6.44 16.63 0.78
N GLU A 165 6.52 17.05 2.04
CA GLU A 165 7.66 16.81 2.92
C GLU A 165 7.12 16.39 4.30
N SER A 166 7.67 15.31 4.85
CA SER A 166 7.25 14.82 6.15
C SER A 166 7.72 15.72 7.29
N GLU A 167 7.06 15.60 8.44
CA GLU A 167 7.65 16.09 9.69
C GLU A 167 8.99 15.40 10.00
N LEU A 168 9.77 16.02 10.89
CA LEU A 168 11.06 15.48 11.31
C LEU A 168 10.87 14.16 12.08
N ILE A 169 11.39 13.08 11.52
CA ILE A 169 11.55 11.79 12.18
C ILE A 169 12.56 11.97 13.31
N ARG A 170 12.12 11.76 14.54
CA ARG A 170 12.99 11.82 15.73
C ARG A 170 13.32 10.43 16.23
N PRO A 171 14.57 10.17 16.65
CA PRO A 171 14.92 8.91 17.28
C PRO A 171 14.12 8.67 18.56
N THR A 172 13.68 7.42 18.78
CA THR A 172 13.01 6.99 20.01
C THR A 172 13.93 6.09 20.85
N GLY A 173 14.00 6.36 22.15
CA GLY A 173 14.68 5.50 23.12
C GLY A 173 13.86 4.28 23.53
N ASP A 174 12.56 4.29 23.28
CA ASP A 174 11.67 3.19 23.60
C ASP A 174 11.82 2.07 22.55
N SER A 175 12.33 0.93 23.01
CA SER A 175 12.56 -0.25 22.18
C SER A 175 11.29 -1.02 21.84
N SER A 176 10.20 -0.77 22.57
CA SER A 176 8.91 -1.43 22.41
C SER A 176 7.88 -0.54 21.72
N ALA A 177 8.24 0.71 21.40
CA ALA A 177 7.36 1.63 20.71
C ALA A 177 6.98 1.08 19.32
N PRO A 178 5.70 1.15 18.94
CA PRO A 178 5.29 0.80 17.59
C PRO A 178 5.91 1.76 16.55
N PRO A 179 5.97 1.36 15.27
CA PRO A 179 6.35 2.28 14.20
C PRO A 179 5.53 3.57 14.25
N SER A 180 6.24 4.70 14.12
CA SER A 180 5.61 6.02 14.04
C SER A 180 4.89 6.18 12.71
N ARG A 181 3.68 6.75 12.74
CA ARG A 181 2.92 7.10 11.53
C ARG A 181 3.06 8.59 11.25
N LEU A 182 3.66 8.94 10.12
CA LEU A 182 3.88 10.31 9.70
C LEU A 182 2.97 10.65 8.53
N HIS A 183 1.93 11.42 8.81
CA HIS A 183 1.00 11.91 7.81
C HIS A 183 1.59 13.12 7.09
N THR A 184 1.76 13.00 5.78
CA THR A 184 2.40 14.01 4.93
C THR A 184 1.39 14.46 3.87
N ALA A 185 0.98 15.73 3.93
CA ALA A 185 0.09 16.30 2.93
C ALA A 185 0.80 16.38 1.57
N LEU A 186 0.08 16.03 0.50
CA LEU A 186 0.59 16.07 -0.87
C LEU A 186 -0.13 17.15 -1.67
N ARG A 187 0.62 17.83 -2.54
CA ARG A 187 0.05 18.70 -3.57
C ARG A 187 -0.84 17.88 -4.50
N PRO A 188 -2.08 18.31 -4.78
CA PRO A 188 -2.97 17.61 -5.69
C PRO A 188 -2.32 17.34 -7.04
N THR A 189 -2.23 16.07 -7.39
CA THR A 189 -1.65 15.57 -8.64
C THR A 189 -2.57 14.46 -9.15
N SER A 190 -2.59 14.20 -10.46
CA SER A 190 -3.49 13.19 -11.05
C SER A 190 -2.79 12.40 -12.13
N GLY A 191 -3.19 11.14 -12.30
CA GLY A 191 -2.62 10.23 -13.27
C GLY A 191 -1.54 9.33 -12.69
N LEU A 192 -0.98 8.48 -13.56
CA LEU A 192 0.09 7.54 -13.23
C LEU A 192 1.45 8.22 -13.27
N HIS A 193 2.18 8.13 -12.17
CA HIS A 193 3.50 8.70 -12.01
C HIS A 193 4.47 7.75 -11.32
N ASP A 194 5.76 8.01 -11.49
CA ASP A 194 6.77 7.42 -10.63
C ASP A 194 6.98 8.36 -9.43
N VAL A 195 6.83 7.82 -8.22
CA VAL A 195 6.95 8.59 -6.98
C VAL A 195 8.30 8.30 -6.34
N TYR A 196 9.10 9.34 -6.13
CA TYR A 196 10.41 9.24 -5.49
C TYR A 196 10.33 9.68 -4.04
N LEU A 197 10.69 8.78 -3.12
CA LEU A 197 10.85 9.07 -1.70
C LEU A 197 12.32 9.39 -1.44
N VAL A 198 12.66 10.65 -1.24
CA VAL A 198 14.04 11.11 -1.02
C VAL A 198 14.25 11.37 0.46
N PHE A 199 15.30 10.79 1.04
CA PHE A 199 15.56 10.87 2.47
C PHE A 199 16.56 11.96 2.77
N ARG A 200 16.22 12.90 3.65
CA ARG A 200 17.10 14.02 4.01
C ARG A 200 17.38 14.04 5.50
N ASN A 201 18.62 14.29 5.84
CA ASN A 201 19.02 14.75 7.16
C ASN A 201 20.14 15.79 7.00
N PRO A 202 19.90 17.08 7.33
CA PRO A 202 20.89 18.14 7.17
C PRO A 202 22.06 18.00 8.14
N ASP A 203 21.86 17.33 9.27
CA ASP A 203 22.89 17.14 10.31
C ASP A 203 23.70 15.85 10.08
N ALA A 204 23.44 15.13 8.98
CA ALA A 204 24.10 13.88 8.71
C ALA A 204 25.57 14.05 8.32
N LYS A 205 26.45 13.27 8.96
CA LYS A 205 27.89 13.27 8.73
C LYS A 205 28.30 11.96 8.06
N GLY A 206 28.34 11.96 6.72
CA GLY A 206 28.65 10.76 5.94
C GLY A 206 27.55 9.70 6.00
N ASP A 207 27.94 8.44 5.76
CA ASP A 207 27.02 7.31 5.83
C ASP A 207 26.80 6.90 7.30
N GLN A 208 25.56 7.04 7.77
CA GLN A 208 25.13 6.69 9.12
C GLN A 208 23.65 6.34 9.11
N PHE A 209 23.23 5.49 10.06
CA PHE A 209 21.83 5.10 10.16
C PHE A 209 20.94 6.29 10.50
N LEU A 210 20.03 6.63 9.59
CA LEU A 210 19.06 7.71 9.76
C LEU A 210 17.80 7.15 10.43
N PHE A 211 17.09 6.26 9.72
CA PHE A 211 15.85 5.62 10.14
C PHE A 211 15.54 4.42 9.22
N GLY A 212 14.57 3.61 9.62
CA GLY A 212 13.97 2.56 8.80
C GLY A 212 12.57 2.98 8.35
N LEU A 213 12.25 2.76 7.07
CA LEU A 213 10.94 3.06 6.49
C LEU A 213 10.26 1.75 6.03
N LEU A 214 9.03 1.50 6.48
CA LEU A 214 8.30 0.26 6.28
C LEU A 214 7.35 0.37 5.08
N THR A 215 6.31 1.19 5.23
CA THR A 215 5.24 1.37 4.25
C THR A 215 4.98 2.84 3.98
N ALA A 216 4.45 3.11 2.77
CA ALA A 216 3.86 4.37 2.37
C ALA A 216 2.39 4.10 1.99
N THR A 217 1.45 4.68 2.73
CA THR A 217 0.02 4.54 2.50
C THR A 217 -0.54 5.80 1.89
N PHE A 218 -0.98 5.75 0.63
CA PHE A 218 -1.55 6.89 -0.08
C PHE A 218 -3.03 7.05 0.30
N GLU A 219 -3.38 8.21 0.85
CA GLU A 219 -4.73 8.52 1.31
C GLU A 219 -5.43 9.47 0.35
N GLY A 220 -6.69 9.14 0.05
CA GLY A 220 -7.53 9.98 -0.80
C GLY A 220 -7.89 11.30 -0.11
N VAL A 221 -8.14 12.34 -0.90
CA VAL A 221 -8.70 13.60 -0.38
C VAL A 221 -10.05 13.27 0.30
N PRO A 222 -10.27 13.66 1.58
CA PRO A 222 -11.54 13.46 2.24
C PRO A 222 -12.64 14.10 1.39
N ARG A 223 -13.59 13.30 0.90
CA ARG A 223 -14.78 13.85 0.28
C ARG A 223 -15.56 14.52 1.39
N SER A 224 -15.71 15.85 1.33
CA SER A 224 -16.62 16.59 2.21
C SER A 224 -17.97 15.89 2.14
N GLY A 225 -18.39 15.29 3.26
CA GLY A 225 -19.62 14.52 3.33
C GLY A 225 -20.79 15.35 2.83
N ARG A 226 -21.57 14.79 1.91
CA ARG A 226 -22.95 15.22 1.73
C ARG A 226 -23.66 14.78 3.02
N GLN A 227 -23.91 15.73 3.91
CA GLN A 227 -25.01 15.60 4.86
C GLN A 227 -26.32 15.56 4.06
N ALA A 228 -27.27 14.77 4.59
CA ALA A 228 -28.62 14.46 4.13
C ALA A 228 -28.75 13.25 3.19
#